data_AF-A0A0A0IHB8-F1
#
_entry.id   AF-A0A0A0IHB8-F1
#
_cell.length_a   1.000
_cell.length_b   1.000
_cell.length_c   1.000
_cell.angle_alpha   90.00
_cell.angle_beta   90.00
_cell.angle_gamma   90.00
#
_symmetry.space_group_name_H-M   'P 1'
#
loop_
_entity.id
_entity.type
_entity.pdbx_description
1 polymer ?
#
loop_
_entity_poly.entity_id
_entity_poly.type
_entity_poly.pdbx_seq_one_letter_code
_entity_poly.pdbx_strand_id
1 'polypeptide(L)' 'MNEVKFTIELYDFTEDEVKQIATGLGLEMPENKIEYEISGEFEDNEENWIWLRSVILKTGLTVKIELKL' A
#
# COMPACT_ATOMS: atom_id res chain seq x y z
N MET A 1 16.38 -9.88 9.34
CA MET A 1 15.04 -9.26 9.34
C MET A 1 14.47 -9.50 7.97
N ASN A 2 13.23 -9.99 7.90
CA ASN A 2 12.58 -10.24 6.63
C ASN A 2 11.88 -8.94 6.20
N GLU A 3 11.98 -8.62 4.91
CA GLU A 3 11.27 -7.48 4.32
C GLU A 3 9.93 -7.95 3.76
N VAL A 4 8.86 -7.24 4.12
CA VAL A 4 7.51 -7.51 3.61
C VAL A 4 7.24 -6.54 2.48
N LYS A 5 6.90 -7.07 1.31
CA LYS A 5 6.39 -6.28 0.20
C LYS A 5 4.88 -6.33 0.20
N PHE A 6 4.22 -5.19 0.00
CA PHE A 6 2.77 -5.15 -0.17
C PHE A 6 2.40 -4.26 -1.35
N THR A 7 1.24 -4.56 -1.92
CA THR A 7 0.61 -3.83 -3.00
C THR A 7 -0.84 -3.56 -2.59
N ILE A 8 -1.24 -2.30 -2.59
CA ILE A 8 -2.60 -1.84 -2.40
C ILE A 8 -3.23 -1.67 -3.77
N GLU A 9 -4.31 -2.39 -4.03
CA GLU A 9 -5.10 -2.32 -5.26
C GLU A 9 -6.29 -1.37 -5.02
N LEU A 10 -6.37 -0.30 -5.81
CA LEU A 10 -7.41 0.73 -5.70
C LEU A 10 -8.38 0.62 -6.87
N TYR A 11 -9.62 0.28 -6.58
CA TYR A 11 -10.71 0.21 -7.58
C TYR A 11 -11.60 1.45 -7.46
N ASP A 12 -12.03 1.98 -8.61
CA ASP A 12 -12.92 3.16 -8.71
C ASP A 12 -12.37 4.48 -8.13
N PHE A 13 -11.04 4.61 -8.03
CA PHE A 13 -10.37 5.86 -7.68
C PHE A 13 -9.85 6.60 -8.91
N THR A 14 -9.79 7.92 -8.85
CA THR A 14 -9.06 8.76 -9.82
C THR A 14 -7.58 8.84 -9.50
N GLU A 15 -6.75 9.20 -10.49
CA GLU A 15 -5.30 9.36 -10.31
C GLU A 15 -4.94 10.36 -9.19
N ASP A 16 -5.71 11.46 -9.05
CA ASP A 16 -5.45 12.47 -8.03
C ASP A 16 -5.78 11.96 -6.61
N GLU A 17 -6.83 11.17 -6.45
CA GLU A 17 -7.16 10.53 -5.17
C GLU A 17 -6.08 9.51 -4.78
N VAL A 18 -5.57 8.77 -5.76
CA VAL A 18 -4.49 7.79 -5.56
C VAL A 18 -3.21 8.49 -5.12
N LYS A 19 -2.85 9.62 -5.74
CA LYS A 19 -1.71 10.46 -5.32
C LYS A 19 -1.85 10.96 -3.89
N GLN A 20 -3.06 11.40 -3.50
CA GLN A 20 -3.33 11.86 -2.15
C GLN A 20 -3.20 10.73 -1.12
N ILE A 21 -3.73 9.55 -1.43
CA ILE A 21 -3.60 8.35 -0.58
C ILE A 21 -2.13 7.96 -0.45
N ALA A 22 -1.41 7.81 -1.55
CA ALA A 22 0.02 7.46 -1.54
C ALA A 22 0.84 8.44 -0.68
N THR A 23 0.63 9.74 -0.88
CA THR A 23 1.29 10.80 -0.10
C THR A 23 0.93 10.72 1.39
N GLY A 24 -0.36 10.53 1.72
CA GLY A 24 -0.82 10.40 3.11
C GLY A 24 -0.29 9.16 3.84
N LEU A 25 0.09 8.14 3.06
CA LEU A 25 0.69 6.90 3.55
C LEU A 25 2.23 6.91 3.52
N GLY A 26 2.86 7.95 2.96
CA GLY A 26 4.31 8.00 2.77
C GLY A 26 4.82 6.98 1.75
N LEU A 27 4.00 6.61 0.76
CA LEU A 27 4.29 5.61 -0.26
C LEU A 27 4.55 6.26 -1.62
N GLU A 28 5.36 5.61 -2.45
CA GLU A 28 5.63 6.04 -3.82
C GLU A 28 4.60 5.44 -4.79
N MET A 29 4.16 6.25 -5.74
CA MET A 29 3.32 5.76 -6.83
C MET A 29 4.18 5.08 -7.91
N PRO A 30 3.77 3.92 -8.42
CA PRO A 30 4.46 3.30 -9.54
C PRO A 30 4.19 4.10 -10.83
N GLU A 31 5.26 4.42 -11.58
CA GLU A 31 5.19 5.26 -12.78
C GLU A 31 4.49 4.60 -13.98
N ASN A 32 4.21 3.28 -13.94
CA ASN A 32 3.81 2.50 -15.13
C ASN A 32 2.82 1.35 -14.85
N LYS A 33 1.67 1.58 -14.19
CA LYS A 33 0.65 0.53 -14.03
C LYS A 33 -0.75 0.92 -14.53
N ILE A 34 -1.44 -0.12 -15.02
CA ILE A 34 -2.70 -0.08 -15.79
C ILE A 34 -3.94 0.03 -14.88
N GLU A 35 -3.80 -0.22 -13.60
CA GLU A 35 -4.81 -0.01 -12.57
C GLU A 35 -4.10 0.59 -11.36
N TYR A 36 -4.77 1.45 -10.60
CA TYR A 36 -4.15 2.30 -9.59
C TYR A 36 -3.62 1.50 -8.39
N GLU A 37 -2.43 0.93 -8.55
CA GLU A 37 -1.74 0.18 -7.52
C GLU A 37 -0.76 1.07 -6.77
N ILE A 38 -0.68 0.94 -5.44
CA ILE A 38 0.38 1.55 -4.61
C ILE A 38 1.20 0.42 -4.01
N SER A 39 2.53 0.44 -4.11
CA SER A 39 3.38 -0.60 -3.53
C SER A 39 4.34 -0.02 -2.49
N GLY A 40 4.64 -0.80 -1.46
CA GLY A 40 5.59 -0.42 -0.42
C GLY A 40 6.33 -1.64 0.14
N GLU A 41 7.41 -1.36 0.86
CA GLU A 41 8.18 -2.36 1.59
C GLU A 41 8.38 -1.87 3.04
N PHE A 42 8.24 -2.77 4.01
CA PHE A 42 8.52 -2.49 5.41
C PHE A 42 9.14 -3.71 6.12
N GLU A 43 9.79 -3.46 7.25
CA GLU A 43 10.37 -4.51 8.09
C GLU A 43 9.28 -5.34 8.78
N ASP A 44 9.42 -6.66 8.81
CA ASP A 44 8.51 -7.56 9.52
C ASP A 44 8.56 -7.34 11.05
N ASN A 45 7.76 -6.39 11.52
CA ASN A 45 7.58 -6.05 12.93
C ASN A 45 6.12 -5.65 13.22
N GLU A 46 5.71 -5.77 14.48
CA GLU A 46 4.32 -5.58 14.92
C GLU A 46 3.79 -4.17 14.59
N GLU A 47 4.63 -3.14 14.72
CA GLU A 47 4.24 -1.75 14.46
C GLU A 47 3.84 -1.53 12.99
N ASN A 48 4.62 -2.07 12.05
CA ASN A 48 4.34 -1.95 10.62
C ASN A 48 3.08 -2.72 10.21
N TRP A 49 2.82 -3.89 10.82
CA TRP A 49 1.58 -4.63 10.62
C TRP A 49 0.34 -3.89 11.16
N ILE A 50 0.47 -3.24 12.33
CA ILE A 50 -0.58 -2.38 12.89
C ILE A 50 -0.85 -1.19 11.98
N TRP A 51 0.21 -0.56 11.47
CA TRP A 51 0.09 0.53 10.49
C TRP A 51 -0.66 0.06 9.24
N LEU A 52 -0.24 -1.02 8.59
CA LEU A 52 -0.89 -1.52 7.36
C LEU A 52 -2.37 -1.87 7.60
N ARG A 53 -2.68 -2.49 8.75
CA ARG A 53 -4.07 -2.78 9.14
C ARG A 53 -4.90 -1.51 9.30
N SER A 54 -4.34 -0.45 9.89
CA SER A 54 -4.99 0.85 10.07
C SER A 54 -5.30 1.50 8.71
N VAL A 55 -4.38 1.38 7.75
CA VAL A 55 -4.58 1.83 6.37
C VAL A 55 -5.80 1.14 5.77
N ILE A 56 -5.80 -0.20 5.74
CA ILE A 56 -6.90 -1.02 5.16
C ILE A 56 -8.25 -0.64 5.78
N LEU A 57 -8.33 -0.60 7.11
CA LEU A 57 -9.58 -0.36 7.83
C LEU A 57 -10.15 1.05 7.62
N LYS A 58 -9.30 2.07 7.45
CA LYS A 58 -9.75 3.47 7.29
C LYS A 58 -10.13 3.84 5.87
N THR A 59 -9.59 3.11 4.90
CA THR A 59 -9.68 3.46 3.48
C THR A 59 -10.57 2.51 2.67
N GLY A 60 -10.85 1.31 3.20
CA GLY A 60 -11.65 0.30 2.50
C GLY A 60 -10.91 -0.36 1.33
N LEU A 61 -9.58 -0.22 1.28
CA LEU A 61 -8.75 -0.66 0.17
C LEU A 61 -8.44 -2.15 0.22
N THR A 62 -8.30 -2.75 -0.95
CA THR A 62 -7.81 -4.13 -1.07
C THR A 62 -6.29 -4.12 -1.04
N VAL A 63 -5.69 -4.96 -0.22
CA VAL A 63 -4.23 -5.06 -0.09
C VAL A 63 -3.79 -6.49 -0.34
N LYS A 64 -2.94 -6.66 -1.34
CA LYS A 64 -2.19 -7.88 -1.62
C LYS A 64 -0.84 -7.80 -0.91
N ILE A 65 -0.51 -8.84 -0.15
CA ILE A 65 0.76 -8.90 0.59
C ILE A 65 1.60 -10.04 0.03
N GLU A 66 2.84 -9.73 -0.33
CA GLU A 66 3.84 -10.67 -0.83
C GLU A 66 5.01 -10.73 0.17
N LEU A 67 5.09 -11.83 0.91
CA LEU A 67 6.22 -12.09 1.80
C LEU A 67 7.44 -12.48 0.96
N LYS A 68 8.50 -11.67 0.97
CA LYS A 68 9.80 -12.08 0.44
C LYS A 68 10.49 -12.96 1.48
N LEU A 69 10.76 -14.22 1.09
CA LEU A 69 11.58 -15.17 1.84
C LEU A 69 13.06 -14.96 1.56
#